data_AF-A0A2D6SM31-F1
#
_entry.id   AF-A0A2D6SM31-F1
#
_cell.length_a   1.000
_cell.length_b   1.000
_cell.length_c   1.000
_cell.angle_alpha   90.00
_cell.angle_beta   90.00
_cell.angle_gamma   90.00
#
_symmetry.space_group_name_H-M   'P 1'
#
loop_
_entity.id
_entity.type
_entity.pdbx_description
1 polymer ?
#
loop_
_entity_poly.entity_id
_entity_poly.type
_entity_poly.pdbx_seq_one_letter_code
_entity_poly.pdbx_strand_id
1 'polypeptide(L)'
;MADETENDLIKNLETIKAKRGYLLPHHGLLQISEPDLLSAYDTFYEVMTLRARNLSELSKEIIWLGILITTGERIATHHLDRLSKAGGGEEHLTECVSLAAWASGAEHYAFVSENWSDFTTDFHAVRNYRVKLDALMIESCLKQGDIEMTLAAIYTATNKHYWLEEHIKGAYASGVEEDQLAEALSLTMFPGGVPNFVDAAQIWKSMINQKKVQASKKYKIWAEMGEQSGFGDVLSHT
;
A
#
# COMPACT_ATOMS: atom_id res chain seq x y z
N MET A 1 -5.07 24.02 32.39
CA MET A 1 -3.66 23.86 31.97
C MET A 1 -3.04 25.24 32.03
N ALA A 2 -1.82 25.39 32.54
CA ALA A 2 -1.15 26.70 32.50
C ALA A 2 -0.99 27.11 31.03
N ASP A 3 -1.20 28.40 30.74
CA ASP A 3 -0.99 28.94 29.39
C ASP A 3 0.48 28.73 29.01
N GLU A 4 0.72 27.98 27.93
CA GLU A 4 2.06 27.73 27.42
C GLU A 4 2.66 29.06 26.93
N THR A 5 3.86 29.43 27.38
CA THR A 5 4.44 30.72 27.01
C THR A 5 4.96 30.67 25.57
N GLU A 6 5.08 31.84 24.92
CA GLU A 6 5.68 31.95 23.59
C GLU A 6 7.08 31.31 23.53
N ASN A 7 7.87 31.45 24.60
CA ASN A 7 9.19 30.83 24.71
C ASN A 7 9.13 29.30 24.80
N ASP A 8 8.11 28.74 25.45
CA ASP A 8 7.91 27.30 25.53
C ASP A 8 7.54 26.72 24.16
N LEU A 9 6.66 27.41 23.41
CA LEU A 9 6.29 27.04 22.04
C LEU A 9 7.49 27.04 21.09
N ILE A 10 8.31 28.11 21.11
CA ILE A 10 9.52 28.20 20.28
C ILE A 10 10.46 27.04 20.61
N LYS A 11 10.72 26.80 21.90
CA LYS A 11 11.61 25.73 22.34
C LYS A 11 11.12 24.34 21.96
N ASN A 12 9.81 24.10 22.00
CA ASN A 12 9.21 22.83 21.58
C ASN A 12 9.36 22.61 20.07
N LEU A 13 9.12 23.64 19.25
CA LEU A 13 9.33 23.58 17.80
C LEU A 13 10.81 23.37 17.43
N GLU A 14 11.73 24.03 18.13
CA GLU A 14 13.18 23.83 17.96
C GLU A 14 13.61 22.41 18.32
N THR A 15 13.03 21.82 19.38
CA THR A 15 13.30 20.44 19.78
C THR A 15 12.90 19.45 18.68
N ILE A 16 11.74 19.64 18.04
CA ILE A 16 11.28 18.79 16.94
C ILE A 16 12.18 18.94 15.71
N LYS A 17 12.53 20.18 15.37
CA LYS A 17 13.47 20.47 14.28
C LYS A 17 14.82 19.80 14.52
N ALA A 18 15.35 19.87 15.75
CA ALA A 18 16.61 19.26 16.12
C ALA A 18 16.56 17.73 16.03
N LYS A 19 15.46 17.10 16.49
CA LYS A 19 15.27 15.64 16.41
C LYS A 19 15.29 15.12 14.97
N ARG A 20 14.73 15.88 14.03
CA ARG A 20 14.51 15.41 12.64
C ARG A 20 15.47 16.01 11.61
N GLY A 21 16.24 17.03 11.99
CA GLY A 21 17.05 17.86 11.09
C GLY A 21 16.23 18.90 10.30
N TYR A 22 14.90 18.85 10.35
CA TYR A 22 13.98 19.78 9.69
C TYR A 22 12.63 19.84 10.43
N LEU A 23 11.84 20.88 10.16
CA LEU A 23 10.47 21.02 10.65
C LEU A 23 9.54 21.18 9.45
N LEU A 24 8.75 20.14 9.14
CA LEU A 24 7.71 20.24 8.11
C LEU A 24 6.50 21.00 8.65
N PRO A 25 5.72 21.68 7.78
CA PRO A 25 4.60 22.51 8.21
C PRO A 25 3.59 21.79 9.11
N HIS A 26 3.25 20.54 8.79
CA HIS A 26 2.27 19.76 9.58
C HIS A 26 2.82 19.32 10.94
N HIS A 27 4.13 19.08 11.09
CA HIS A 27 4.72 18.80 12.41
C HIS A 27 4.65 20.03 13.31
N GLY A 28 4.92 21.22 12.76
CA GLY A 28 4.80 22.46 13.52
C GLY A 28 3.37 22.75 13.94
N LEU A 29 2.42 22.57 13.01
CA LEU A 29 0.99 22.74 13.30
C LEU A 29 0.51 21.76 14.38
N LEU A 30 0.81 20.47 14.24
CA LEU A 30 0.39 19.47 15.23
C LEU A 30 1.06 19.69 16.58
N GLN A 31 2.32 20.16 16.63
CA GLN A 31 2.95 20.45 17.92
C GLN A 31 2.21 21.55 18.69
N ILE A 32 1.65 22.55 18.00
CA ILE A 32 0.97 23.65 18.66
C ILE A 32 -0.52 23.38 18.92
N SER A 33 -1.16 22.54 18.09
CA SER A 33 -2.59 22.28 18.19
C SER A 33 -2.91 20.98 18.93
N GLU A 34 -2.15 19.91 18.65
CA GLU A 34 -2.44 18.53 19.07
C GLU A 34 -1.13 17.74 19.32
N PRO A 35 -0.35 18.06 20.38
CA PRO A 35 0.97 17.45 20.60
C PRO A 35 0.93 15.92 20.76
N ASP A 36 -0.11 15.40 21.39
CA ASP A 36 -0.31 13.95 21.56
C ASP A 36 -0.54 13.27 20.20
N LEU A 37 -1.25 13.93 19.28
CA LEU A 37 -1.44 13.45 17.91
C LEU A 37 -0.12 13.44 17.14
N LEU A 38 0.73 14.46 17.30
CA LEU A 38 2.06 14.46 16.70
C LEU A 38 2.92 13.30 17.22
N SER A 39 2.87 13.01 18.52
CA SER A 39 3.63 11.92 19.14
C SER A 39 3.18 10.55 18.62
N ALA A 40 1.87 10.34 18.49
CA ALA A 40 1.29 9.14 17.89
C ALA A 40 1.66 9.00 16.40
N TYR A 41 1.59 10.09 15.64
CA TYR A 41 2.00 10.14 14.23
C TYR A 41 3.47 9.72 14.07
N ASP A 42 4.36 10.23 14.91
CA ASP A 42 5.79 9.90 14.86
C ASP A 42 6.05 8.42 15.11
N THR A 43 5.39 7.88 16.13
CA THR A 43 5.48 6.45 16.46
C THR A 43 4.98 5.60 15.31
N PHE A 44 3.84 5.97 14.72
CA PHE A 44 3.26 5.29 13.56
C PHE A 44 4.20 5.34 12.34
N TYR A 45 4.71 6.52 11.99
CA TYR A 45 5.63 6.71 10.87
C TYR A 45 6.93 5.91 11.07
N GLU A 46 7.50 5.91 12.29
CA GLU A 46 8.70 5.15 12.59
C GLU A 46 8.49 3.65 12.37
N VAL A 47 7.43 3.08 12.96
CA VAL A 47 7.15 1.64 12.89
C VAL A 47 6.83 1.20 11.46
N MET A 48 6.05 1.99 10.73
CA MET A 48 5.59 1.60 9.39
C MET A 48 6.64 1.86 8.31
N THR A 49 7.32 3.00 8.36
CA THR A 49 8.14 3.50 7.24
C THR A 49 9.64 3.35 7.47
N LEU A 50 10.12 3.50 8.71
CA LEU A 50 11.56 3.57 9.01
C LEU A 50 12.13 2.26 9.57
N ARG A 51 11.35 1.53 10.36
CA ARG A 51 11.81 0.26 10.95
C ARG A 51 11.86 -0.84 9.89
N ALA A 52 12.95 -1.60 9.90
CA ALA A 52 13.04 -2.84 9.14
C ALA A 52 12.00 -3.85 9.66
N ARG A 53 11.29 -4.50 8.75
CA ARG A 53 10.23 -5.47 9.03
C ARG A 53 10.47 -6.73 8.19
N ASN A 54 9.54 -7.08 7.31
CA ASN A 54 9.54 -8.30 6.51
C ASN A 54 10.04 -8.07 5.08
N LEU A 55 9.81 -6.86 4.55
CA LEU A 55 10.34 -6.45 3.25
C LEU A 55 11.83 -6.13 3.35
N SER A 56 12.57 -6.46 2.29
CA SER A 56 13.90 -5.88 2.07
C SER A 56 13.76 -4.36 1.85
N GLU A 57 14.80 -3.59 2.18
CA GLU A 57 14.77 -2.15 1.92
C GLU A 57 14.52 -1.84 0.43
N LEU A 58 15.10 -2.62 -0.50
CA LEU A 58 14.88 -2.43 -1.93
C LEU A 58 13.42 -2.68 -2.32
N SER A 59 12.84 -3.82 -1.90
CA SER A 59 11.44 -4.15 -2.16
C SER A 59 10.48 -3.09 -1.58
N LYS A 60 10.76 -2.63 -0.35
CA LYS A 60 9.97 -1.58 0.31
C LYS A 60 9.97 -0.29 -0.50
N GLU A 61 11.12 0.14 -1.01
CA GLU A 61 11.20 1.37 -1.81
C GLU A 61 10.56 1.23 -3.20
N ILE A 62 10.65 0.06 -3.84
CA ILE A 62 9.92 -0.23 -5.09
C ILE A 62 8.40 -0.08 -4.88
N ILE A 63 7.87 -0.69 -3.81
CA ILE A 63 6.44 -0.63 -3.48
C ILE A 63 6.04 0.82 -3.16
N TRP A 64 6.81 1.52 -2.33
CA TRP A 64 6.58 2.94 -2.04
C TRP A 64 6.48 3.76 -3.32
N LEU A 65 7.46 3.65 -4.22
CA LEU A 65 7.47 4.43 -5.46
C LEU A 65 6.27 4.11 -6.36
N GLY A 66 5.89 2.84 -6.49
CA GLY A 66 4.68 2.46 -7.23
C GLY A 66 3.41 3.13 -6.68
N ILE A 67 3.26 3.14 -5.35
CA ILE A 67 2.14 3.82 -4.69
C ILE A 67 2.19 5.33 -4.93
N LEU A 68 3.33 5.98 -4.64
CA LEU A 68 3.48 7.44 -4.74
C LEU A 68 3.24 7.95 -6.17
N ILE A 69 3.77 7.24 -7.18
CA ILE A 69 3.57 7.58 -8.59
C ILE A 69 2.08 7.51 -8.93
N THR A 70 1.39 6.44 -8.51
CA THR A 70 -0.01 6.25 -8.85
C THR A 70 -0.93 7.24 -8.13
N THR A 71 -0.61 7.61 -6.88
CA THR A 71 -1.39 8.60 -6.13
C THR A 71 -0.99 10.05 -6.43
N GLY A 72 0.03 10.28 -7.27
CA GLY A 72 0.52 11.61 -7.61
C GLY A 72 1.16 12.35 -6.42
N GLU A 73 1.73 11.61 -5.46
CA GLU A 73 2.36 12.19 -4.28
C GLU A 73 3.73 12.77 -4.64
N ARG A 74 3.91 14.08 -4.40
CA ARG A 74 5.06 14.86 -4.90
C ARG A 74 6.09 15.23 -3.83
N ILE A 75 5.74 15.11 -2.54
CA ILE A 75 6.53 15.63 -1.41
C ILE A 75 7.51 14.56 -0.90
N ALA A 76 7.16 13.28 -1.01
CA ALA A 76 7.92 12.18 -0.43
C ALA A 76 9.18 11.77 -1.25
N THR A 77 9.95 12.74 -1.74
CA THR A 77 11.12 12.52 -2.62
C THR A 77 12.28 11.77 -1.95
N HIS A 78 12.30 11.70 -0.61
CA HIS A 78 13.31 10.95 0.14
C HIS A 78 13.31 9.44 -0.17
N HIS A 79 12.22 8.89 -0.72
CA HIS A 79 12.18 7.50 -1.21
C HIS A 79 13.13 7.26 -2.40
N LEU A 80 13.47 8.29 -3.19
CA LEU A 80 14.48 8.17 -4.25
C LEU A 80 15.89 7.97 -3.68
N ASP A 81 16.23 8.71 -2.62
CA ASP A 81 17.51 8.53 -1.91
C ASP A 81 17.57 7.19 -1.19
N ARG A 82 16.45 6.75 -0.57
CA ARG A 82 16.36 5.43 0.07
C ARG A 82 16.48 4.29 -0.94
N LEU A 83 15.85 4.40 -2.12
CA LEU A 83 16.01 3.43 -3.20
C LEU A 83 17.50 3.29 -3.59
N SER A 84 18.19 4.41 -3.78
CA SER A 84 19.62 4.41 -4.11
C SER A 84 20.46 3.74 -3.02
N LYS A 85 20.20 4.05 -1.74
CA LYS A 85 20.88 3.43 -0.59
C LYS A 85 20.57 1.93 -0.45
N ALA A 86 19.41 1.49 -0.90
CA ALA A 86 19.02 0.09 -0.95
C ALA A 86 19.61 -0.68 -2.14
N GLY A 87 20.41 -0.02 -2.99
CA GLY A 87 21.03 -0.60 -4.18
C GLY A 87 20.19 -0.53 -5.45
N GLY A 88 19.07 0.21 -5.42
CA GLY A 88 18.26 0.48 -6.61
C GLY A 88 18.75 1.69 -7.40
N GLY A 89 18.09 1.95 -8.53
CA GLY A 89 18.44 3.03 -9.44
C GLY A 89 17.32 3.41 -10.41
N GLU A 90 17.63 4.22 -11.42
CA GLU A 90 16.64 4.71 -12.39
C GLU A 90 15.93 3.60 -13.16
N GLU A 91 16.57 2.45 -13.36
CA GLU A 91 15.94 1.25 -13.92
C GLU A 91 14.72 0.81 -13.08
N HIS A 92 14.86 0.77 -11.75
CA HIS A 92 13.77 0.39 -10.84
C HIS A 92 12.67 1.45 -10.85
N LEU A 93 13.03 2.74 -10.93
CA LEU A 93 12.06 3.82 -11.05
C LEU A 93 11.26 3.72 -12.36
N THR A 94 11.93 3.37 -13.46
CA THR A 94 11.30 3.16 -14.77
C THR A 94 10.29 2.03 -14.70
N GLU A 95 10.64 0.91 -14.06
CA GLU A 95 9.71 -0.20 -13.83
C GLU A 95 8.52 0.20 -12.95
N CYS A 96 8.74 0.99 -11.88
CA CYS A 96 7.64 1.51 -11.05
C CYS A 96 6.67 2.39 -11.85
N VAL A 97 7.19 3.23 -12.75
CA VAL A 97 6.37 4.04 -13.68
C VAL A 97 5.60 3.14 -14.64
N SER A 98 6.23 2.12 -15.19
CA SER A 98 5.57 1.14 -16.07
C SER A 98 4.43 0.42 -15.34
N LEU A 99 4.63 0.00 -14.09
CA LEU A 99 3.58 -0.62 -13.28
C LEU A 99 2.43 0.33 -12.97
N ALA A 100 2.71 1.58 -12.61
CA ALA A 100 1.68 2.59 -12.34
C ALA A 100 0.84 2.92 -13.60
N ALA A 101 1.52 3.07 -14.74
CA ALA A 101 0.86 3.28 -16.04
C ALA A 101 0.00 2.06 -16.43
N TRP A 102 0.53 0.85 -16.23
CA TRP A 102 -0.18 -0.39 -16.49
C TRP A 102 -1.43 -0.54 -15.62
N ALA A 103 -1.31 -0.28 -14.31
CA ALA A 103 -2.41 -0.35 -13.36
C ALA A 103 -3.55 0.63 -13.70
N SER A 104 -3.20 1.84 -14.17
CA SER A 104 -4.17 2.84 -14.60
C SER A 104 -5.04 2.35 -15.79
N GLY A 105 -4.51 1.42 -16.60
CA GLY A 105 -5.21 0.85 -17.74
C GLY A 105 -6.13 -0.34 -17.40
N ALA A 106 -6.03 -0.92 -16.20
CA ALA A 106 -6.62 -2.22 -15.89
C ALA A 106 -8.15 -2.24 -16.01
N GLU A 107 -8.83 -1.19 -15.55
CA GLU A 107 -10.29 -1.09 -15.60
C GLU A 107 -10.87 -1.16 -17.02
N HIS A 108 -10.11 -0.80 -18.05
CA HIS A 108 -10.54 -0.96 -19.44
C HIS A 108 -10.69 -2.43 -19.84
N TYR A 109 -9.89 -3.33 -19.27
CA TYR A 109 -10.07 -4.77 -19.49
C TYR A 109 -11.35 -5.27 -18.83
N ALA A 110 -11.63 -4.84 -17.59
CA ALA A 110 -12.87 -5.20 -16.89
C ALA A 110 -14.09 -4.68 -17.65
N PHE A 111 -14.05 -3.41 -18.07
CA PHE A 111 -15.12 -2.77 -18.82
C PHE A 111 -15.52 -3.56 -20.08
N VAL A 112 -14.55 -3.95 -20.92
CA VAL A 112 -14.84 -4.71 -22.14
C VAL A 112 -15.48 -6.06 -21.81
N SER A 113 -14.94 -6.77 -20.82
CA SER A 113 -15.47 -8.08 -20.42
C SER A 113 -16.87 -8.01 -19.82
N GLU A 114 -17.21 -6.92 -19.13
CA GLU A 114 -18.51 -6.74 -18.48
C GLU A 114 -19.58 -6.21 -19.42
N ASN A 115 -19.22 -5.27 -20.31
CA ASN A 115 -20.20 -4.49 -21.07
C ASN A 115 -20.32 -4.93 -22.53
N TRP A 116 -19.30 -5.59 -23.09
CA TRP A 116 -19.26 -6.00 -24.51
C TRP A 116 -19.14 -7.51 -24.68
N SER A 117 -19.52 -8.28 -23.66
CA SER A 117 -19.52 -9.75 -23.69
C SER A 117 -20.41 -10.32 -24.80
N ASP A 118 -21.53 -9.68 -25.12
CA ASP A 118 -22.39 -10.08 -26.25
C ASP A 118 -21.72 -9.94 -27.62
N PHE A 119 -20.68 -9.12 -27.73
CA PHE A 119 -19.96 -8.83 -28.98
C PHE A 119 -18.55 -9.44 -29.01
N THR A 120 -18.14 -10.18 -27.97
CA THR A 120 -16.82 -10.80 -27.88
C THR A 120 -16.96 -12.26 -27.48
N THR A 121 -16.36 -13.17 -28.26
CA THR A 121 -16.47 -14.61 -27.98
C THR A 121 -15.39 -15.12 -27.04
N ASP A 122 -14.20 -14.52 -27.06
CA ASP A 122 -13.01 -15.01 -26.34
C ASP A 122 -12.29 -13.93 -25.51
N PHE A 123 -12.90 -12.75 -25.34
CA PHE A 123 -12.28 -11.71 -24.54
C PHE A 123 -12.44 -12.01 -23.05
N HIS A 124 -11.32 -12.19 -22.35
CA HIS A 124 -11.28 -12.39 -20.91
C HIS A 124 -10.40 -11.33 -20.26
N ALA A 125 -10.97 -10.48 -19.42
CA ALA A 125 -10.28 -9.34 -18.80
C ALA A 125 -8.93 -9.73 -18.16
N VAL A 126 -8.96 -10.64 -17.18
CA VAL A 126 -7.76 -11.06 -16.44
C VAL A 126 -6.73 -11.72 -17.34
N ARG A 127 -7.15 -12.61 -18.26
CA ARG A 127 -6.20 -13.28 -19.17
C ARG A 127 -5.49 -12.27 -20.05
N ASN A 128 -6.23 -11.36 -20.68
CA ASN A 128 -5.66 -10.36 -21.58
C ASN A 128 -4.79 -9.35 -20.84
N TYR A 129 -5.18 -8.96 -19.62
CA TYR A 129 -4.38 -8.14 -18.72
C TYR A 129 -3.06 -8.85 -18.36
N ARG A 130 -3.12 -10.08 -17.83
CA ARG A 130 -1.95 -10.84 -17.37
C ARG A 130 -0.94 -11.10 -18.49
N VAL A 131 -1.40 -11.57 -19.66
CA VAL A 131 -0.50 -11.83 -20.81
C VAL A 131 0.31 -10.59 -21.21
N LYS A 132 -0.31 -9.40 -21.13
CA LYS A 132 0.36 -8.15 -21.50
C LYS A 132 1.22 -7.60 -20.37
N LEU A 133 0.85 -7.81 -19.12
CA LEU A 133 1.73 -7.57 -17.98
C LEU A 133 2.99 -8.44 -18.07
N ASP A 134 2.84 -9.74 -18.31
CA ASP A 134 3.97 -10.67 -18.42
C ASP A 134 4.93 -10.24 -19.54
N ALA A 135 4.38 -9.78 -20.67
CA ALA A 135 5.18 -9.23 -21.77
C ALA A 135 5.87 -7.91 -21.41
N LEU A 136 5.21 -7.03 -20.64
CA LEU A 136 5.81 -5.78 -20.15
C LEU A 136 6.99 -6.05 -19.22
N MET A 137 6.90 -7.11 -18.41
CA MET A 137 7.85 -7.38 -17.33
C MET A 137 8.91 -8.44 -17.67
N ILE A 138 8.95 -8.95 -18.92
CA ILE A 138 9.81 -10.08 -19.30
C ILE A 138 11.32 -9.81 -19.13
N GLU A 139 11.76 -8.57 -19.31
CA GLU A 139 13.15 -8.11 -19.10
C GLU A 139 13.27 -7.18 -17.88
N SER A 140 12.27 -7.18 -16.99
CA SER A 140 12.26 -6.30 -15.82
C SER A 140 13.39 -6.64 -14.86
N CYS A 141 13.95 -5.62 -14.21
CA CYS A 141 14.86 -5.81 -13.09
C CYS A 141 14.14 -6.21 -11.79
N LEU A 142 12.80 -6.10 -11.75
CA LEU A 142 12.00 -6.42 -10.58
C LEU A 142 11.75 -7.93 -10.48
N LYS A 143 11.75 -8.46 -9.25
CA LYS A 143 11.33 -9.85 -9.01
C LYS A 143 9.83 -9.95 -9.16
N GLN A 144 9.32 -11.11 -9.60
CA GLN A 144 7.86 -11.33 -9.71
C GLN A 144 7.11 -10.99 -8.42
N GLY A 145 7.65 -11.38 -7.26
CA GLY A 145 7.04 -11.04 -5.97
C GLY A 145 6.94 -9.53 -5.72
N ASP A 146 7.96 -8.76 -6.10
CA ASP A 146 7.95 -7.30 -5.95
C ASP A 146 6.91 -6.67 -6.89
N ILE A 147 6.76 -7.20 -8.11
CA ILE A 147 5.75 -6.76 -9.09
C ILE A 147 4.34 -6.99 -8.54
N GLU A 148 4.05 -8.19 -8.06
CA GLU A 148 2.73 -8.55 -7.53
C GLU A 148 2.38 -7.74 -6.27
N MET A 149 3.33 -7.59 -5.34
CA MET A 149 3.13 -6.76 -4.15
C MET A 149 2.94 -5.29 -4.50
N THR A 150 3.69 -4.76 -5.46
CA THR A 150 3.57 -3.36 -5.89
C THR A 150 2.22 -3.10 -6.54
N LEU A 151 1.77 -3.97 -7.45
CA LEU A 151 0.45 -3.85 -8.08
C LEU A 151 -0.69 -4.03 -7.06
N ALA A 152 -0.57 -4.98 -6.12
CA ALA A 152 -1.54 -5.13 -5.04
C ALA A 152 -1.64 -3.86 -4.16
N ALA A 153 -0.49 -3.24 -3.83
CA ALA A 153 -0.47 -2.00 -3.07
C ALA A 153 -1.03 -0.81 -3.87
N ILE A 154 -0.73 -0.72 -5.18
CA ILE A 154 -1.32 0.29 -6.07
C ILE A 154 -2.85 0.16 -6.12
N TYR A 155 -3.37 -1.05 -6.33
CA TYR A 155 -4.82 -1.26 -6.39
C TYR A 155 -5.51 -1.10 -5.03
N THR A 156 -4.78 -1.32 -3.93
CA THR A 156 -5.26 -0.93 -2.60
C THR A 156 -5.34 0.59 -2.49
N ALA A 157 -4.26 1.32 -2.81
CA ALA A 157 -4.22 2.77 -2.72
C ALA A 157 -5.27 3.46 -3.60
N THR A 158 -5.67 2.84 -4.71
CA THR A 158 -6.65 3.35 -5.68
C THR A 158 -8.04 2.73 -5.56
N ASN A 159 -8.29 1.91 -4.53
CA ASN A 159 -9.58 1.27 -4.27
C ASN A 159 -10.12 0.45 -5.47
N LYS A 160 -9.27 -0.42 -6.03
CA LYS A 160 -9.54 -1.27 -7.19
C LYS A 160 -9.53 -2.75 -6.81
N HIS A 161 -10.58 -3.15 -6.10
CA HIS A 161 -10.71 -4.46 -5.45
C HIS A 161 -10.55 -5.66 -6.38
N TYR A 162 -11.13 -5.59 -7.59
CA TYR A 162 -11.05 -6.69 -8.56
C TYR A 162 -9.60 -7.04 -8.92
N TRP A 163 -8.78 -6.02 -9.15
CA TRP A 163 -7.37 -6.19 -9.50
C TRP A 163 -6.48 -6.43 -8.27
N LEU A 164 -6.85 -5.91 -7.11
CA LEU A 164 -6.24 -6.29 -5.84
C LEU A 164 -6.33 -7.80 -5.61
N GLU A 165 -7.52 -8.41 -5.75
CA GLU A 165 -7.67 -9.87 -5.62
C GLU A 165 -6.76 -10.62 -6.58
N GLU A 166 -6.66 -10.13 -7.82
CA GLU A 166 -5.83 -10.74 -8.85
C GLU A 166 -4.35 -10.74 -8.49
N HIS A 167 -3.82 -9.63 -7.97
CA HIS A 167 -2.43 -9.53 -7.55
C HIS A 167 -2.11 -10.19 -6.21
N ILE A 168 -3.09 -10.34 -5.32
CA ILE A 168 -2.95 -11.21 -4.16
C ILE A 168 -2.74 -12.67 -4.63
N LYS A 169 -3.52 -13.17 -5.60
CA LYS A 169 -3.29 -14.54 -6.14
C LYS A 169 -1.91 -14.67 -6.77
N GLY A 170 -1.47 -13.65 -7.52
CA GLY A 170 -0.14 -13.63 -8.12
C GLY A 170 0.99 -13.64 -7.09
N ALA A 171 0.85 -12.90 -5.99
CA ALA A 171 1.80 -12.92 -4.88
C ALA A 171 1.91 -14.33 -4.26
N TYR A 172 0.79 -15.02 -4.05
CA TYR A 172 0.80 -16.42 -3.60
C TYR A 172 1.46 -17.36 -4.61
N ALA A 173 1.15 -17.19 -5.91
CA ALA A 173 1.72 -18.02 -6.98
C ALA A 173 3.24 -17.83 -7.13
N SER A 174 3.75 -16.65 -6.81
CA SER A 174 5.19 -16.32 -6.82
C SER A 174 5.91 -16.66 -5.51
N GLY A 175 5.20 -17.21 -4.52
CA GLY A 175 5.78 -17.63 -3.24
C GLY A 175 6.12 -16.48 -2.29
N VAL A 176 5.48 -15.32 -2.44
CA VAL A 176 5.63 -14.20 -1.48
C VAL A 176 5.12 -14.64 -0.11
N GLU A 177 5.92 -14.36 0.92
CA GLU A 177 5.51 -14.58 2.29
C GLU A 177 4.40 -13.60 2.69
N GLU A 178 3.36 -14.10 3.35
CA GLU A 178 2.17 -13.31 3.65
C GLU A 178 2.48 -12.09 4.54
N ASP A 179 3.51 -12.16 5.38
CA ASP A 179 3.97 -11.04 6.21
C ASP A 179 4.58 -9.89 5.38
N GLN A 180 5.17 -10.22 4.22
CA GLN A 180 5.68 -9.24 3.25
C GLN A 180 4.53 -8.58 2.50
N LEU A 181 3.54 -9.37 2.07
CA LEU A 181 2.33 -8.85 1.45
C LEU A 181 1.54 -7.95 2.42
N ALA A 182 1.39 -8.36 3.68
CA ALA A 182 0.73 -7.56 4.71
C ALA A 182 1.47 -6.23 4.96
N GLU A 183 2.81 -6.25 4.95
CA GLU A 183 3.61 -5.03 5.01
C GLU A 183 3.37 -4.14 3.79
N ALA A 184 3.45 -4.69 2.58
CA ALA A 184 3.23 -3.95 1.33
C ALA A 184 1.88 -3.21 1.31
N LEU A 185 0.81 -3.91 1.68
CA LEU A 185 -0.53 -3.32 1.76
C LEU A 185 -0.62 -2.25 2.85
N SER A 186 0.07 -2.41 3.99
CA SER A 186 0.03 -1.42 5.08
C SER A 186 0.63 -0.07 4.69
N LEU A 187 1.58 -0.03 3.74
CA LEU A 187 2.22 1.21 3.29
C LEU A 187 1.20 2.20 2.68
N THR A 188 0.08 1.71 2.17
CA THR A 188 -0.96 2.57 1.59
C THR A 188 -1.69 3.43 2.61
N MET A 189 -1.54 3.18 3.92
CA MET A 189 -2.22 3.96 4.96
C MET A 189 -1.86 5.46 4.92
N PHE A 190 -0.69 5.84 4.39
CA PHE A 190 -0.31 7.24 4.14
C PHE A 190 -0.94 7.83 2.86
N PRO A 191 -0.64 7.31 1.65
CA PRO A 191 -1.09 7.92 0.39
C PRO A 191 -2.48 7.47 -0.07
N GLY A 192 -2.96 6.29 0.34
CA GLY A 192 -4.29 5.74 0.05
C GLY A 192 -5.27 5.79 1.23
N GLY A 193 -4.81 6.19 2.42
CA GLY A 193 -5.60 6.29 3.64
C GLY A 193 -5.92 4.94 4.31
N VAL A 194 -6.29 5.02 5.59
CA VAL A 194 -6.67 3.85 6.41
C VAL A 194 -7.88 3.07 5.86
N PRO A 195 -8.96 3.70 5.34
CA PRO A 195 -10.13 2.95 4.85
C PRO A 195 -9.80 1.96 3.74
N ASN A 196 -8.97 2.36 2.77
CA ASN A 196 -8.58 1.48 1.67
C ASN A 196 -7.80 0.25 2.16
N PHE A 197 -6.95 0.42 3.19
CA PHE A 197 -6.25 -0.70 3.81
C PHE A 197 -7.21 -1.64 4.56
N VAL A 198 -8.23 -1.08 5.25
CA VAL A 198 -9.28 -1.88 5.91
C VAL A 198 -10.04 -2.73 4.90
N ASP A 199 -10.45 -2.13 3.78
CA ASP A 199 -11.15 -2.83 2.72
C ASP A 199 -10.28 -3.93 2.10
N ALA A 200 -9.00 -3.64 1.83
CA ALA A 200 -8.04 -4.62 1.33
C ALA A 200 -7.85 -5.81 2.29
N ALA A 201 -7.74 -5.55 3.59
CA ALA A 201 -7.64 -6.60 4.60
C ALA A 201 -8.91 -7.47 4.62
N GLN A 202 -10.09 -6.86 4.53
CA GLN A 202 -11.36 -7.59 4.49
C GLN A 202 -11.48 -8.44 3.22
N ILE A 203 -11.05 -7.93 2.07
CA ILE A 203 -11.01 -8.68 0.81
C ILE A 203 -10.10 -9.89 0.93
N TRP A 204 -8.87 -9.70 1.43
CA TRP A 204 -7.93 -10.81 1.58
C TRP A 204 -8.46 -11.87 2.54
N LYS A 205 -9.04 -11.47 3.69
CA LYS A 205 -9.75 -12.37 4.61
C LYS A 205 -10.82 -13.19 3.90
N SER A 206 -11.64 -12.54 3.08
CA SER A 206 -12.68 -13.20 2.27
C SER A 206 -12.09 -14.21 1.30
N MET A 207 -10.99 -13.88 0.62
CA MET A 207 -10.29 -14.81 -0.28
C MET A 207 -9.77 -16.06 0.44
N ILE A 208 -9.26 -15.93 1.66
CA ILE A 208 -8.79 -17.06 2.46
C ILE A 208 -9.95 -17.98 2.85
N ASN A 209 -11.05 -17.40 3.36
CA ASN A 209 -12.24 -18.16 3.78
C ASN A 209 -12.90 -18.89 2.60
N GLN A 210 -12.91 -18.27 1.42
CA GLN A 210 -13.40 -18.86 0.18
C GLN A 210 -12.40 -19.83 -0.48
N LYS A 211 -11.23 -20.05 0.13
CA LYS A 211 -10.14 -20.90 -0.39
C LYS A 211 -9.66 -20.49 -1.79
N LYS A 212 -9.76 -19.20 -2.12
CA LYS A 212 -9.22 -18.62 -3.35
C LYS A 212 -7.69 -18.54 -3.35
N VAL A 213 -7.07 -18.59 -2.16
CA VAL A 213 -5.62 -18.63 -1.95
C VAL A 213 -5.26 -19.67 -0.89
N GLN A 214 -4.05 -20.22 -0.95
CA GLN A 214 -3.56 -21.27 -0.04
C GLN A 214 -2.81 -20.66 1.15
N ALA A 215 -3.53 -20.00 2.06
CA ALA A 215 -2.94 -19.32 3.22
C ALA A 215 -2.25 -20.26 4.22
N SER A 216 -1.23 -19.74 4.90
CA SER A 216 -0.57 -20.41 6.01
C SER A 216 -1.49 -20.49 7.23
N LYS A 217 -1.07 -21.27 8.23
CA LYS A 217 -1.87 -21.50 9.45
C LYS A 217 -2.22 -20.19 10.18
N LYS A 218 -1.29 -19.23 10.29
CA LYS A 218 -1.55 -18.00 11.07
C LYS A 218 -2.56 -17.08 10.40
N TYR A 219 -2.54 -16.99 9.06
CA TYR A 219 -3.50 -16.20 8.30
C TYR A 219 -4.86 -16.89 8.17
N LYS A 220 -4.90 -18.23 8.16
CA LYS A 220 -6.16 -18.98 8.34
C LYS A 220 -6.81 -18.67 9.68
N ILE A 221 -6.04 -18.68 10.77
CA ILE A 221 -6.56 -18.30 12.10
C ILE A 221 -7.15 -16.90 12.06
N TRP A 222 -6.42 -15.91 11.52
CA TRP A 222 -6.94 -14.54 11.37
C TRP A 222 -8.24 -14.49 10.55
N ALA A 223 -8.31 -15.22 9.44
CA ALA A 223 -9.47 -15.20 8.57
C ALA A 223 -10.72 -15.87 9.20
N GLU A 224 -10.51 -16.86 10.07
CA GLU A 224 -11.57 -17.58 10.80
C GLU A 224 -12.10 -16.79 12.01
N MET A 225 -11.38 -15.77 12.51
CA MET A 225 -11.91 -14.90 13.56
C MET A 225 -13.14 -14.16 13.05
N GLY A 226 -14.23 -14.13 13.84
CA GLY A 226 -15.49 -13.47 13.48
C GLY A 226 -15.33 -11.99 13.08
N GLU A 227 -16.38 -11.40 12.50
CA GLU A 227 -16.38 -9.97 12.20
C GLU A 227 -16.24 -9.18 13.51
N GLN A 228 -15.20 -8.34 13.58
CA GLN A 228 -15.07 -7.33 14.62
C GLN A 228 -15.62 -6.04 14.01
N SER A 229 -16.93 -5.91 13.95
CA SER A 229 -17.53 -4.65 13.50
C SER A 229 -17.18 -3.56 14.53
N GLY A 230 -16.55 -2.47 14.06
CA GLY A 230 -16.28 -1.28 14.90
C GLY A 230 -17.55 -0.58 15.39
N PHE A 231 -18.68 -0.94 14.80
CA PHE A 231 -20.02 -0.77 15.36
C PHE A 231 -20.44 -2.15 15.87
N GLY A 232 -20.37 -2.40 17.18
CA GLY A 232 -20.85 -3.67 17.74
C GLY A 232 -22.26 -3.99 17.23
N ASP A 233 -22.60 -5.28 17.13
CA ASP A 233 -23.88 -5.83 16.66
C ASP A 233 -25.10 -4.91 16.91
N VAL A 234 -25.31 -3.96 16.01
CA VAL A 234 -26.49 -3.11 15.87
C VAL A 234 -26.57 -2.93 14.37
N LEU A 235 -27.18 -3.87 13.65
CA LEU A 235 -28.62 -3.93 13.49
C LEU A 235 -29.11 -5.39 13.41
N SER A 236 -29.45 -5.97 14.56
CA SER A 236 -30.69 -6.73 14.61
C SER A 236 -31.79 -5.74 14.97
N HIS A 237 -32.66 -5.37 14.02
CA HIS A 237 -34.07 -5.01 14.27
C HIS A 237 -34.79 -4.81 12.93
N THR A 238 -35.80 -5.68 12.75
CA THR A 238 -36.92 -5.72 11.78
C THR A 238 -36.59 -5.94 10.31
#